data_AF-A0A969JLB2-F1
#
_entry.id   AF-A0A969JLB2-F1
#
_cell.length_a   1.000
_cell.length_b   1.000
_cell.length_c   1.000
_cell.angle_alpha   90.00
_cell.angle_beta   90.00
_cell.angle_gamma   90.00
#
_symmetry.space_group_name_H-M   'P 1'
#
loop_
_entity.id
_entity.type
_entity.pdbx_description
1 polymer ?
#
loop_
_entity_poly.entity_id
_entity_poly.type
_entity_poly.pdbx_seq_one_letter_code
_entity_poly.pdbx_strand_id
1 'polypeptide(L)'
;MVTQCREAARTRLSAKLPPLLASIADHLQKESQSSRDREERDQYAHAVHRLRDGSAGFIEAFQKELVARIDATTQSLQSGRLGNGGDEDLSMLKTNLLENQVAVNKLAVQLKQAAGAELAQFSGRIATAFSRESLDDGDNPVGPMAIAFAVYAGVDALDLKSRAARAMRPDLEKQLVAPVCELYRVMNGALERAGISPAAPRSAPAQAASAAESGPGTQDAQPSPAAQAAAIQTVNAMLGVAVVPPPVAMFLTETWARVLARTHASGTSSEPWRDAVDVMNELIASVKPGIDPAERARLKSVLPGLLKKLQAGMDAVALDAAQRKAVLDMLMVHHREILLGPARPIAA
;
A
#
# COMPACT_ATOMS: atom_id res chain seq x y z
N MET A 1 -7.75 -20.96 12.59
CA MET A 1 -6.48 -20.22 12.40
C MET A 1 -6.73 -18.76 12.04
N VAL A 2 -7.20 -18.45 10.81
CA VAL A 2 -7.44 -17.06 10.37
C VAL A 2 -8.40 -16.30 11.27
N THR A 3 -9.49 -16.94 11.73
CA THR A 3 -10.43 -16.35 12.69
C THR A 3 -9.78 -15.99 14.04
N GLN A 4 -8.81 -16.78 14.51
CA GLN A 4 -8.06 -16.49 15.75
C GLN A 4 -7.05 -15.36 15.52
N CYS A 5 -6.38 -15.31 14.37
CA CYS A 5 -5.50 -14.20 14.00
C CYS A 5 -6.29 -12.89 13.87
N ARG A 6 -7.45 -12.93 13.22
CA ARG A 6 -8.41 -11.82 13.10
C ARG A 6 -8.82 -11.30 14.46
N GLU A 7 -9.25 -12.19 15.36
CA GLU A 7 -9.71 -11.82 16.69
C GLU A 7 -8.59 -11.28 17.58
N ALA A 8 -7.38 -11.85 17.47
CA ALA A 8 -6.20 -11.37 18.16
C ALA A 8 -5.75 -9.99 17.66
N ALA A 9 -5.77 -9.75 16.35
CA ALA A 9 -5.48 -8.45 15.75
C ALA A 9 -6.50 -7.40 16.17
N ARG A 10 -7.79 -7.75 16.10
CA ARG A 10 -8.91 -6.90 16.53
C ARG A 10 -8.74 -6.46 17.98
N THR A 11 -8.63 -7.42 18.89
CA THR A 11 -8.58 -7.17 20.34
C THR A 11 -7.35 -6.38 20.76
N ARG A 12 -6.17 -6.72 20.21
CA ARG A 12 -4.91 -6.09 20.59
C ARG A 12 -4.78 -4.67 20.03
N LEU A 13 -5.12 -4.46 18.76
CA LEU A 13 -5.09 -3.11 18.19
C LEU A 13 -6.16 -2.23 18.86
N SER A 14 -7.38 -2.73 19.07
CA SER A 14 -8.41 -1.95 19.77
C SER A 14 -8.05 -1.60 21.20
N ALA A 15 -7.28 -2.42 21.91
CA ALA A 15 -6.82 -2.10 23.27
C ALA A 15 -5.73 -1.02 23.29
N LYS A 16 -4.93 -0.91 22.22
CA LYS A 16 -3.85 0.08 22.11
C LYS A 16 -4.32 1.40 21.50
N LEU A 17 -5.41 1.43 20.73
CA LEU A 17 -5.95 2.64 20.10
C LEU A 17 -6.41 3.74 21.08
N PRO A 18 -7.16 3.47 22.17
CA PRO A 18 -7.57 4.52 23.11
C PRO A 18 -6.43 5.34 23.72
N PRO A 19 -5.35 4.74 24.29
CA PRO A 19 -4.25 5.54 24.83
C PRO A 19 -3.47 6.30 23.75
N LEU A 20 -3.45 5.81 22.52
CA LEU A 20 -2.87 6.52 21.37
C LEU A 20 -3.69 7.77 21.02
N LEU A 21 -5.01 7.64 20.88
CA LEU A 21 -5.90 8.78 20.61
C LEU A 21 -5.83 9.83 21.72
N ALA A 22 -5.72 9.40 22.98
CA ALA A 22 -5.52 10.31 24.11
C ALA A 22 -4.18 11.08 24.01
N SER A 23 -3.08 10.39 23.70
CA SER A 23 -1.77 11.03 23.52
C SER A 23 -1.76 12.03 22.36
N ILE A 24 -2.45 11.70 21.26
CA ILE A 24 -2.58 12.59 20.11
C ILE A 24 -3.45 13.81 20.48
N ALA A 25 -4.55 13.61 21.20
CA ALA A 25 -5.38 14.70 21.70
C ALA A 25 -4.58 15.66 22.61
N ASP A 26 -3.70 15.14 23.46
CA ASP A 26 -2.84 15.98 24.31
C ASP A 26 -1.82 16.78 23.48
N HIS A 27 -1.30 16.23 22.38
CA HIS A 27 -0.41 16.96 21.47
C HIS A 27 -1.17 18.09 20.76
N LEU A 28 -2.33 17.79 20.15
CA LEU A 28 -3.19 18.79 19.51
C LEU A 28 -3.62 19.89 20.49
N GLN A 29 -3.85 19.55 21.76
CA GLN A 29 -4.17 20.54 22.80
C GLN A 29 -3.00 21.50 23.06
N LYS A 30 -1.75 21.01 23.08
CA LYS A 30 -0.55 21.85 23.22
C LYS A 30 -0.33 22.74 22.00
N GLU A 31 -0.58 22.22 20.80
CA GLU A 31 -0.52 23.03 19.57
C GLU A 31 -1.62 24.11 19.56
N SER A 32 -2.83 23.78 20.02
CA SER A 32 -3.91 24.76 20.19
C SER A 32 -3.56 25.86 21.21
N GLN A 33 -2.83 25.57 22.27
CA GLN A 33 -2.42 26.60 23.22
C GLN A 33 -1.32 27.51 22.65
N SER A 34 -0.55 27.00 21.70
CA SER A 34 0.59 27.70 21.09
C SER A 34 0.22 28.48 19.83
N SER A 35 -0.90 28.14 19.18
CA SER A 35 -1.34 28.84 17.96
C SER A 35 -1.89 30.23 18.26
N ARG A 36 -1.49 31.21 17.45
CA ARG A 36 -1.92 32.62 17.57
C ARG A 36 -3.25 32.88 16.87
N ASP A 37 -3.62 32.02 15.92
CA ASP A 37 -4.86 32.13 15.16
C ASP A 37 -6.06 31.66 16.01
N ARG A 38 -7.14 32.45 16.04
CA ARG A 38 -8.36 32.09 16.76
C ARG A 38 -9.08 30.92 16.08
N GLU A 39 -9.10 30.89 14.76
CA GLU A 39 -9.80 29.87 14.00
C GLU A 39 -9.10 28.51 14.09
N GLU A 40 -7.76 28.49 14.05
CA GLU A 40 -6.99 27.26 14.27
C GLU A 40 -7.18 26.69 15.68
N ARG A 41 -7.21 27.57 16.69
CA ARG A 41 -7.47 27.17 18.08
C ARG A 41 -8.85 26.54 18.24
N ASP A 42 -9.87 27.14 17.66
CA ASP A 42 -11.24 26.59 17.73
C ASP A 42 -11.32 25.23 17.00
N GLN A 43 -10.63 25.07 15.86
CA GLN A 43 -10.58 23.81 15.12
C GLN A 43 -9.83 22.70 15.88
N TYR A 44 -8.69 23.01 16.50
CA TYR A 44 -7.93 22.04 17.30
C TYR A 44 -8.63 21.69 18.60
N ALA A 45 -9.23 22.66 19.30
CA ALA A 45 -10.02 22.40 20.50
C ALA A 45 -11.21 21.47 20.22
N HIS A 46 -11.92 21.68 19.10
CA HIS A 46 -12.99 20.78 18.67
C HIS A 46 -12.46 19.36 18.37
N ALA A 47 -11.32 19.25 17.70
CA ALA A 47 -10.70 17.96 17.39
C ALA A 47 -10.28 17.18 18.66
N VAL A 48 -9.75 17.86 19.68
CA VAL A 48 -9.40 17.25 20.97
C VAL A 48 -10.62 16.64 21.66
N HIS A 49 -11.74 17.37 21.69
CA HIS A 49 -12.99 16.86 22.25
C HIS A 49 -13.51 15.65 21.46
N ARG A 50 -13.47 15.71 20.11
CA ARG A 50 -13.85 14.59 19.24
C ARG A 50 -12.96 13.36 19.43
N LEU A 51 -11.66 13.55 19.64
CA LEU A 51 -10.72 12.44 19.86
C LEU A 51 -10.92 11.75 21.21
N ARG A 52 -11.23 12.51 22.27
CA ARG A 52 -11.48 11.95 23.60
C ARG A 52 -12.84 11.25 23.66
N ASP A 53 -13.89 11.92 23.21
CA ASP A 53 -15.27 11.43 23.33
C ASP A 53 -15.65 10.44 22.21
N GLY A 54 -15.06 10.60 21.02
CA GLY A 54 -15.30 9.75 19.86
C GLY A 54 -14.40 8.51 19.79
N SER A 55 -13.60 8.23 20.81
CA SER A 55 -12.70 7.07 20.84
C SER A 55 -13.45 5.74 20.68
N ALA A 56 -14.65 5.61 21.25
CA ALA A 56 -15.50 4.43 21.09
C ALA A 56 -15.97 4.25 19.63
N GLY A 57 -16.43 5.32 18.98
CA GLY A 57 -16.87 5.30 17.59
C GLY A 57 -15.73 5.03 16.60
N PHE A 58 -14.55 5.59 16.87
CA PHE A 58 -13.32 5.28 16.12
C PHE A 58 -13.00 3.78 16.19
N ILE A 59 -13.04 3.20 17.39
CA ILE A 59 -12.71 1.78 17.59
C ILE A 59 -13.75 0.89 16.92
N GLU A 60 -15.04 1.21 17.00
CA GLU A 60 -16.09 0.45 16.35
C GLU A 60 -15.92 0.46 14.82
N ALA A 61 -15.69 1.63 14.23
CA ALA A 61 -15.44 1.76 12.79
C ALA A 61 -14.16 1.01 12.36
N PHE A 62 -13.08 1.14 13.14
CA PHE A 62 -11.84 0.40 12.92
C PHE A 62 -12.06 -1.12 12.95
N GLN A 63 -12.74 -1.63 13.97
CA GLN A 63 -12.99 -3.07 14.12
C GLN A 63 -13.86 -3.61 12.99
N LYS A 64 -14.92 -2.89 12.63
CA LYS A 64 -15.85 -3.28 11.55
C LYS A 64 -15.12 -3.38 10.21
N GLU A 65 -14.31 -2.37 9.87
CA GLU A 65 -13.56 -2.34 8.62
C GLU A 65 -12.46 -3.42 8.59
N LEU A 66 -11.74 -3.60 9.70
CA LEU A 66 -10.69 -4.62 9.80
C LEU A 66 -11.25 -6.03 9.58
N VAL A 67 -12.37 -6.36 10.23
CA VAL A 67 -13.02 -7.66 10.08
C VAL A 67 -13.56 -7.85 8.66
N ALA A 68 -14.25 -6.85 8.11
CA ALA A 68 -14.80 -6.91 6.76
C ALA A 68 -13.70 -7.18 5.71
N ARG A 69 -12.56 -6.50 5.82
CA ARG A 69 -11.42 -6.70 4.91
C ARG A 69 -10.75 -8.05 5.07
N ILE A 70 -10.47 -8.46 6.30
CA ILE A 70 -9.87 -9.78 6.56
C ILE A 70 -10.77 -10.87 5.96
N ASP A 71 -12.09 -10.74 6.11
CA ASP A 71 -13.06 -11.71 5.62
C ASP A 71 -13.15 -11.70 4.09
N ALA A 72 -13.17 -10.53 3.45
CA ALA A 72 -13.15 -10.40 2.00
C ALA A 72 -11.88 -11.02 1.39
N THR A 73 -10.70 -10.73 1.96
CA THR A 73 -9.43 -11.32 1.51
C THR A 73 -9.41 -12.83 1.76
N THR A 74 -9.88 -13.30 2.91
CA THR A 74 -9.93 -14.74 3.23
C THR A 74 -10.87 -15.51 2.31
N GLN A 75 -12.04 -14.96 1.98
CA GLN A 75 -12.99 -15.57 1.04
C GLN A 75 -12.42 -15.59 -0.39
N SER A 76 -11.71 -14.54 -0.79
CA SER A 76 -11.02 -14.48 -2.09
C SER A 76 -9.93 -15.54 -2.19
N LEU A 77 -9.17 -15.74 -1.11
CA LEU A 77 -8.14 -16.79 -0.99
C LEU A 77 -8.75 -18.21 -1.03
N GLN A 78 -9.86 -18.45 -0.33
CA GLN A 78 -10.53 -19.75 -0.29
C GLN A 78 -11.22 -20.11 -1.61
N SER A 79 -11.76 -19.12 -2.32
CA SER A 79 -12.50 -19.34 -3.57
C SER A 79 -11.60 -19.50 -4.79
N GLY A 80 -10.27 -19.41 -4.63
CA GLY A 80 -9.30 -19.44 -5.74
C GLY A 80 -9.48 -18.27 -6.73
N ARG A 81 -10.32 -17.29 -6.40
CA ARG A 81 -10.61 -16.09 -7.20
C ARG A 81 -9.66 -14.97 -6.80
N LEU A 82 -8.36 -15.21 -6.97
CA LEU A 82 -7.45 -14.08 -7.08
C LEU A 82 -7.50 -13.60 -8.52
N GLY A 83 -8.15 -12.45 -8.71
CA GLY A 83 -8.02 -11.67 -9.95
C GLY A 83 -9.27 -11.42 -10.78
N ASN A 84 -10.50 -11.67 -10.32
CA ASN A 84 -11.67 -11.31 -11.16
C ASN A 84 -13.00 -11.02 -10.46
N GLY A 85 -13.00 -10.62 -9.18
CA GLY A 85 -14.27 -10.33 -8.48
C GLY A 85 -14.20 -9.34 -7.33
N GLY A 86 -13.03 -8.76 -7.02
CA GLY A 86 -12.91 -7.81 -5.91
C GLY A 86 -13.34 -6.38 -6.26
N ASP A 87 -13.45 -6.05 -7.55
CA ASP A 87 -13.61 -4.65 -7.97
C ASP A 87 -15.04 -4.12 -7.79
N GLU A 88 -16.06 -4.98 -7.85
CA GLU A 88 -17.45 -4.56 -7.61
C GLU A 88 -17.78 -4.39 -6.12
N ASP A 89 -17.23 -5.22 -5.22
CA ASP A 89 -17.48 -5.11 -3.77
C ASP A 89 -16.56 -4.08 -3.08
N LEU A 90 -15.34 -3.87 -3.57
CA LEU A 90 -14.42 -2.86 -3.03
C LEU A 90 -14.72 -1.44 -3.54
N SER A 91 -15.41 -1.31 -4.68
CA SER A 91 -15.92 -0.04 -5.23
C SER A 91 -17.10 0.53 -4.44
N MET A 92 -17.80 -0.29 -3.64
CA MET A 92 -18.91 0.18 -2.79
C MET A 92 -18.49 0.89 -1.50
N LEU A 93 -17.18 0.98 -1.19
CA LEU A 93 -16.70 1.67 0.01
C LEU A 93 -16.41 3.15 -0.27
N LYS A 94 -17.49 3.94 -0.12
CA LYS A 94 -17.60 5.39 0.12
C LYS A 94 -16.54 6.30 -0.52
N THR A 95 -17.03 7.19 -1.36
CA THR A 95 -16.41 8.34 -2.05
C THR A 95 -15.39 9.18 -1.26
N ASN A 96 -15.37 9.12 0.08
CA ASN A 96 -14.41 9.82 0.94
C ASN A 96 -13.08 9.06 1.16
N LEU A 97 -13.00 7.77 0.77
CA LEU A 97 -11.79 6.96 0.93
C LEU A 97 -10.71 7.32 -0.11
N LEU A 98 -11.11 7.82 -1.29
CA LEU A 98 -10.22 8.31 -2.34
C LEU A 98 -9.33 9.47 -1.88
N GLU A 99 -9.86 10.40 -1.06
CA GLU A 99 -9.09 11.51 -0.50
C GLU A 99 -8.01 11.05 0.50
N ASN A 100 -8.17 9.84 1.06
CA ASN A 100 -7.27 9.24 2.04
C ASN A 100 -6.34 8.18 1.46
N GLN A 101 -6.45 7.82 0.17
CA GLN A 101 -5.66 6.75 -0.45
C GLN A 101 -4.14 6.94 -0.35
N VAL A 102 -3.64 8.16 -0.58
CA VAL A 102 -2.20 8.46 -0.45
C VAL A 102 -1.73 8.24 0.99
N ALA A 103 -2.53 8.64 1.97
CA ALA A 103 -2.20 8.55 3.38
C ALA A 103 -2.26 7.08 3.87
N VAL A 104 -3.23 6.30 3.37
CA VAL A 104 -3.33 4.86 3.60
C VAL A 104 -2.12 4.13 3.02
N ASN A 105 -1.76 4.40 1.76
CA ASN A 105 -0.61 3.75 1.10
C ASN A 105 0.70 4.10 1.81
N LYS A 106 0.89 5.37 2.18
CA LYS A 106 2.07 5.82 2.95
C LYS A 106 2.17 5.08 4.28
N LEU A 107 1.08 4.99 5.04
CA LEU A 107 1.04 4.25 6.31
C LEU A 107 1.32 2.76 6.09
N ALA A 108 0.72 2.13 5.09
CA ALA A 108 0.93 0.72 4.78
C ALA A 108 2.41 0.43 4.45
N VAL A 109 3.06 1.29 3.66
CA VAL A 109 4.49 1.20 3.35
C VAL A 109 5.34 1.37 4.60
N GLN A 110 5.02 2.36 5.44
CA GLN A 110 5.75 2.61 6.69
C GLN A 110 5.63 1.42 7.65
N LEU A 111 4.43 0.85 7.81
CA LEU A 111 4.20 -0.34 8.62
C LEU A 111 4.94 -1.56 8.04
N LYS A 112 4.94 -1.73 6.72
CA LYS A 112 5.68 -2.80 6.04
C LYS A 112 7.19 -2.70 6.28
N GLN A 113 7.77 -1.50 6.13
CA GLN A 113 9.20 -1.28 6.36
C GLN A 113 9.57 -1.51 7.83
N ALA A 114 8.75 -1.05 8.76
CA ALA A 114 9.02 -1.20 10.20
C ALA A 114 8.84 -2.63 10.71
N ALA A 115 7.90 -3.39 10.14
CA ALA A 115 7.63 -4.78 10.51
C ALA A 115 8.46 -5.80 9.71
N GLY A 116 9.34 -5.36 8.80
CA GLY A 116 9.89 -6.15 7.68
C GLY A 116 10.16 -7.65 7.94
N ALA A 117 10.95 -7.99 8.96
CA ALA A 117 11.30 -9.39 9.25
C ALA A 117 10.12 -10.16 9.89
N GLU A 118 9.40 -9.54 10.84
CA GLU A 118 8.24 -10.14 11.48
C GLU A 118 7.07 -10.34 10.50
N LEU A 119 6.85 -9.41 9.57
CA LEU A 119 5.83 -9.50 8.54
C LEU A 119 6.16 -10.62 7.54
N ALA A 120 7.40 -10.73 7.08
CA ALA A 120 7.81 -11.79 6.16
C ALA A 120 7.62 -13.19 6.76
N GLN A 121 7.94 -13.35 8.05
CA GLN A 121 7.69 -14.61 8.79
C GLN A 121 6.20 -14.90 8.92
N PHE A 122 5.39 -13.89 9.18
CA PHE A 122 3.94 -14.03 9.28
C PHE A 122 3.31 -14.41 7.93
N SER A 123 3.64 -13.68 6.86
CA SER A 123 3.19 -13.96 5.49
C SER A 123 3.59 -15.37 5.05
N GLY A 124 4.83 -15.80 5.35
CA GLY A 124 5.29 -17.17 5.06
C GLY A 124 4.51 -18.25 5.82
N ARG A 125 4.18 -18.03 7.11
CA ARG A 125 3.37 -18.98 7.90
C ARG A 125 1.91 -19.05 7.42
N ILE A 126 1.35 -17.93 7.00
CA ILE A 126 0.01 -17.88 6.40
C ILE A 126 0.01 -18.62 5.05
N ALA A 127 1.04 -18.43 4.21
CA ALA A 127 1.18 -19.15 2.95
C ALA A 127 1.23 -20.68 3.16
N THR A 128 2.01 -21.15 4.13
CA THR A 128 2.03 -22.56 4.53
C THR A 128 0.64 -23.05 5.00
N ALA A 129 -0.06 -22.24 5.82
CA ALA A 129 -1.38 -22.59 6.35
C ALA A 129 -2.47 -22.71 5.27
N PHE A 130 -2.33 -22.00 4.15
CA PHE A 130 -3.20 -22.09 2.99
C PHE A 130 -2.67 -23.02 1.89
N SER A 131 -1.58 -23.75 2.14
CA SER A 131 -0.93 -24.65 1.16
C SER A 131 -0.56 -23.97 -0.16
N ARG A 132 -0.07 -22.72 -0.10
CA ARG A 132 0.37 -21.96 -1.29
C ARG A 132 1.89 -21.76 -1.29
N GLU A 133 2.47 -21.74 -2.50
CA GLU A 133 3.91 -21.62 -2.72
C GLU A 133 4.45 -20.23 -2.34
N SER A 134 3.60 -19.19 -2.43
CA SER A 134 3.83 -17.85 -1.88
C SER A 134 2.50 -17.09 -1.75
N LEU A 135 2.46 -16.13 -0.84
CA LEU A 135 1.45 -15.07 -0.80
C LEU A 135 2.19 -13.75 -0.94
N ASP A 136 1.75 -12.92 -1.89
CA ASP A 136 2.23 -11.55 -1.96
C ASP A 136 1.65 -10.73 -0.79
N ASP A 137 2.31 -9.64 -0.40
CA ASP A 137 1.91 -8.89 0.79
C ASP A 137 0.49 -8.26 0.67
N GLY A 138 -0.01 -8.08 -0.56
CA GLY A 138 -1.37 -7.62 -0.85
C GLY A 138 -2.45 -8.68 -0.66
N ASP A 139 -2.09 -9.97 -0.75
CA ASP A 139 -3.00 -11.10 -0.55
C ASP A 139 -3.03 -11.55 0.92
N ASN A 140 -2.27 -10.89 1.80
CA ASN A 140 -2.26 -11.22 3.21
C ASN A 140 -3.53 -10.70 3.89
N PRO A 141 -4.39 -11.58 4.46
CA PRO A 141 -5.62 -11.15 5.12
C PRO A 141 -5.35 -10.18 6.28
N VAL A 142 -4.23 -10.32 6.99
CA VAL A 142 -3.80 -9.38 8.05
C VAL A 142 -2.56 -8.61 7.60
N GLY A 143 -2.58 -8.09 6.38
CA GLY A 143 -1.50 -7.30 5.81
C GLY A 143 -1.48 -5.83 6.29
N PRO A 144 -0.36 -5.12 6.08
CA PRO A 144 -0.21 -3.69 6.41
C PRO A 144 -1.28 -2.81 5.76
N MET A 145 -1.73 -3.15 4.55
CA MET A 145 -2.82 -2.44 3.88
C MET A 145 -4.14 -2.58 4.64
N ALA A 146 -4.55 -3.79 5.04
CA ALA A 146 -5.79 -3.99 5.79
C ALA A 146 -5.82 -3.18 7.09
N ILE A 147 -4.69 -3.14 7.82
CA ILE A 147 -4.54 -2.33 9.03
C ILE A 147 -4.61 -0.83 8.71
N ALA A 148 -3.91 -0.36 7.68
CA ALA A 148 -3.91 1.05 7.30
C ALA A 148 -5.30 1.55 6.91
N PHE A 149 -6.03 0.75 6.12
CA PHE A 149 -7.42 1.08 5.76
C PHE A 149 -8.35 1.12 6.97
N ALA A 150 -8.25 0.14 7.88
CA ALA A 150 -9.05 0.13 9.09
C ALA A 150 -8.80 1.37 9.98
N VAL A 151 -7.53 1.79 10.12
CA VAL A 151 -7.16 3.00 10.88
C VAL A 151 -7.81 4.24 10.26
N TYR A 152 -7.69 4.41 8.94
CA TYR A 152 -8.24 5.58 8.27
C TYR A 152 -9.77 5.58 8.19
N ALA A 153 -10.42 4.41 8.22
CA ALA A 153 -11.87 4.31 8.43
C ALA A 153 -12.28 4.81 9.83
N GLY A 154 -11.48 4.53 10.86
CA GLY A 154 -11.66 5.12 12.18
C GLY A 154 -11.50 6.65 12.16
N VAL A 155 -10.49 7.16 11.45
CA VAL A 155 -10.27 8.62 11.31
C VAL A 155 -11.45 9.31 10.61
N ASP A 156 -12.03 8.68 9.59
CA ASP A 156 -13.24 9.17 8.91
C ASP A 156 -14.44 9.23 9.87
N ALA A 157 -14.60 8.23 10.74
CA ALA A 157 -15.67 8.20 11.74
C ALA A 157 -15.57 9.31 12.81
N LEU A 158 -14.39 9.90 13.02
CA LEU A 158 -14.22 11.04 13.93
C LEU A 158 -14.72 12.37 13.35
N ASP A 159 -14.98 12.43 12.04
CA ASP A 159 -15.51 13.61 11.33
C ASP A 159 -14.72 14.89 11.65
N LEU A 160 -13.39 14.79 11.52
CA LEU A 160 -12.47 15.89 11.83
C LEU A 160 -12.36 16.85 10.64
N LYS A 161 -12.32 18.16 10.93
CA LYS A 161 -12.02 19.19 9.92
C LYS A 161 -10.66 18.95 9.27
N SER A 162 -10.53 19.31 7.98
CA SER A 162 -9.38 18.97 7.12
C SER A 162 -8.02 19.44 7.67
N ARG A 163 -7.99 20.48 8.51
CA ARG A 163 -6.75 20.98 9.14
C ARG A 163 -6.34 20.14 10.35
N ALA A 164 -7.26 19.89 11.27
CA ALA A 164 -7.03 19.03 12.43
C ALA A 164 -6.71 17.58 12.02
N ALA A 165 -7.41 17.05 11.02
CA ALA A 165 -7.12 15.73 10.45
C ALA A 165 -5.70 15.66 9.87
N ARG A 166 -5.19 16.76 9.27
CA ARG A 166 -3.82 16.84 8.75
C ARG A 166 -2.75 16.90 9.84
N ALA A 167 -2.99 17.67 10.90
CA ALA A 167 -2.08 17.77 12.05
C ALA A 167 -1.98 16.44 12.83
N MET A 168 -3.09 15.70 12.92
CA MET A 168 -3.17 14.42 13.64
C MET A 168 -2.46 13.26 12.94
N ARG A 169 -2.47 13.22 11.59
CA ARG A 169 -1.99 12.07 10.80
C ARG A 169 -0.54 11.66 11.08
N PRO A 170 0.45 12.56 11.09
CA PRO A 170 1.85 12.17 11.33
C PRO A 170 2.06 11.52 12.70
N ASP A 171 1.39 12.04 13.74
CA ASP A 171 1.46 11.48 15.08
C ASP A 171 0.79 10.10 15.15
N LEU A 172 -0.38 9.96 14.52
CA LEU A 172 -1.06 8.67 14.41
C LEU A 172 -0.18 7.65 13.68
N GLU A 173 0.38 8.01 12.53
CA GLU A 173 1.28 7.16 11.74
C GLU A 173 2.50 6.71 12.55
N LYS A 174 3.14 7.65 13.28
CA LYS A 174 4.33 7.36 14.09
C LYS A 174 4.02 6.46 15.27
N GLN A 175 2.92 6.69 15.98
CA GLN A 175 2.60 5.92 17.18
C GLN A 175 2.01 4.53 16.86
N LEU A 176 1.47 4.31 15.67
CA LEU A 176 0.94 3.01 15.24
C LEU A 176 2.00 1.96 14.89
N VAL A 177 3.24 2.38 14.58
CA VAL A 177 4.32 1.47 14.19
C VAL A 177 4.61 0.42 15.28
N ALA A 178 4.83 0.85 16.52
CA ALA A 178 5.19 -0.05 17.61
C ALA A 178 4.10 -1.09 17.95
N PRO A 179 2.81 -0.71 18.10
CA PRO A 179 1.70 -1.65 18.29
C PRO A 179 1.57 -2.68 17.17
N VAL A 180 1.79 -2.28 15.91
CA VAL A 180 1.69 -3.19 14.75
C VAL A 180 2.85 -4.19 14.73
N CYS A 181 4.08 -3.76 15.01
CA CYS A 181 5.22 -4.69 15.13
C CYS A 181 5.04 -5.66 16.31
N GLU A 182 4.52 -5.19 17.45
CA GLU A 182 4.18 -6.05 18.60
C GLU A 182 3.11 -7.09 18.22
N LEU A 183 2.08 -6.67 17.45
CA LEU A 183 1.05 -7.57 16.95
C LEU A 183 1.65 -8.69 16.09
N TYR A 184 2.47 -8.37 15.08
CA TYR A 184 3.10 -9.39 14.24
C TYR A 184 4.00 -10.33 15.04
N ARG A 185 4.78 -9.81 16.00
CA ARG A 185 5.62 -10.63 16.89
C ARG A 185 4.80 -11.63 17.69
N VAL A 186 3.69 -11.20 18.27
CA VAL A 186 2.81 -12.08 19.05
C VAL A 186 2.08 -13.08 18.16
N MET A 187 1.59 -12.65 16.99
CA MET A 187 0.93 -13.55 16.05
C MET A 187 1.89 -14.62 15.54
N ASN A 188 3.14 -14.26 15.25
CA ASN A 188 4.19 -15.22 14.97
C ASN A 188 4.36 -16.19 16.15
N GLY A 189 4.57 -15.71 17.37
CA GLY A 189 4.67 -16.60 18.53
C GLY A 189 3.46 -17.52 18.75
N ALA A 190 2.25 -17.09 18.37
CA ALA A 190 1.05 -17.92 18.42
C ALA A 190 1.02 -19.01 17.33
N LEU A 191 1.44 -18.68 16.10
CA LEU A 191 1.54 -19.64 14.99
C LEU A 191 2.65 -20.67 15.24
N GLU A 192 3.74 -20.27 15.89
CA GLU A 192 4.83 -21.16 16.28
C GLU A 192 4.39 -22.21 17.30
N ARG A 193 3.68 -21.77 18.35
CA ARG A 193 3.09 -22.67 19.34
C ARG A 193 2.06 -23.63 18.74
N ALA A 194 1.46 -23.25 17.62
CA ALA A 194 0.54 -24.10 16.87
C ALA A 194 1.26 -25.02 15.84
N GLY A 195 2.59 -25.06 15.85
CA GLY A 195 3.39 -25.96 15.01
C GLY A 195 3.56 -25.52 13.56
N ILE A 196 3.19 -24.28 13.20
CA ILE A 196 3.34 -23.76 11.84
C ILE A 196 4.72 -23.10 11.73
N SER A 197 5.68 -23.85 11.19
CA SER A 197 6.99 -23.29 10.83
C SER A 197 6.86 -22.29 9.69
N PRO A 198 7.58 -21.16 9.74
CA PRO A 198 7.68 -20.28 8.59
C PRO A 198 8.31 -21.07 7.44
N ALA A 199 7.73 -20.99 6.24
CA ALA A 199 8.41 -21.44 5.03
C ALA A 199 9.81 -20.82 5.07
N ALA A 200 10.85 -21.67 4.97
CA ALA A 200 12.22 -21.26 5.24
C ALA A 200 12.50 -19.94 4.49
N PRO A 201 12.97 -18.88 5.17
CA PRO A 201 13.51 -17.75 4.43
C PRO A 201 14.61 -18.33 3.56
N ARG A 202 14.57 -18.08 2.24
CA ARG A 202 15.69 -18.43 1.36
C ARG A 202 16.96 -17.94 2.07
N SER A 203 17.74 -18.90 2.54
CA SER A 203 18.96 -18.62 3.28
C SER A 203 19.87 -17.87 2.32
N ALA A 204 20.31 -16.68 2.72
CA ALA A 204 21.43 -16.02 2.07
C ALA A 204 22.59 -17.05 1.97
N PRO A 205 23.22 -17.25 0.80
CA PRO A 205 24.46 -18.01 0.77
C PRO A 205 25.50 -17.20 1.55
N ALA A 206 25.94 -17.76 2.66
CA ALA A 206 27.11 -17.27 3.39
C ALA A 206 28.31 -17.27 2.44
N GLN A 207 29.07 -16.19 2.48
CA GLN A 207 30.30 -15.97 1.74
C GLN A 207 31.24 -17.19 1.84
N ALA A 208 31.53 -17.81 0.70
CA ALA A 208 32.82 -18.45 0.46
C ALA A 208 33.57 -17.57 -0.54
N ALA A 209 34.66 -16.95 -0.06
CA ALA A 209 35.61 -16.28 -0.90
C ALA A 209 36.23 -17.29 -1.89
N SER A 210 36.12 -17.01 -3.18
CA SER A 210 37.19 -17.35 -4.12
C SER A 210 37.15 -16.36 -5.28
N ALA A 211 38.31 -15.79 -5.55
CA ALA A 211 38.56 -14.84 -6.61
C ALA A 211 38.55 -15.50 -7.99
N ALA A 212 38.35 -14.63 -8.99
CA ALA A 212 38.64 -14.81 -10.41
C ALA A 212 37.78 -15.83 -11.18
N GLU A 213 36.90 -15.32 -12.04
CA GLU A 213 37.15 -15.29 -13.49
C GLU A 213 36.08 -14.48 -14.21
N SER A 214 36.52 -13.46 -14.95
CA SER A 214 35.69 -12.69 -15.86
C SER A 214 35.38 -13.53 -17.10
N GLY A 215 34.09 -13.69 -17.39
CA GLY A 215 33.58 -14.18 -18.68
C GLY A 215 32.21 -13.52 -18.97
N PRO A 216 31.98 -12.96 -20.16
CA PRO A 216 30.72 -12.30 -20.49
C PRO A 216 29.68 -13.35 -20.92
N GLY A 217 28.68 -13.55 -20.08
CA GLY A 217 27.55 -14.45 -20.35
C GLY A 217 26.26 -13.82 -19.84
N THR A 218 25.57 -13.13 -20.74
CA THR A 218 24.22 -12.63 -20.56
C THR A 218 23.26 -13.82 -20.39
N GLN A 219 22.58 -13.95 -19.24
CA GLN A 219 21.15 -14.31 -19.09
C GLN A 219 20.80 -14.63 -17.62
N ASP A 220 19.76 -13.93 -17.12
CA ASP A 220 18.98 -14.18 -15.90
C ASP A 220 19.70 -14.26 -14.54
N ALA A 221 20.62 -13.31 -14.29
CA ALA A 221 20.94 -12.96 -12.92
C ALA A 221 19.73 -12.27 -12.26
N GLN A 222 19.10 -12.95 -11.29
CA GLN A 222 18.12 -12.33 -10.40
C GLN A 222 18.70 -11.02 -9.83
N PRO A 223 17.93 -9.91 -9.84
CA PRO A 223 18.44 -8.63 -9.39
C PRO A 223 18.88 -8.71 -7.92
N SER A 224 20.03 -8.12 -7.60
CA SER A 224 20.60 -8.18 -6.26
C SER A 224 19.65 -7.58 -5.21
N PRO A 225 19.74 -7.99 -3.93
CA PRO A 225 18.91 -7.40 -2.87
C PRO A 225 19.03 -5.87 -2.77
N ALA A 226 20.23 -5.32 -3.05
CA ALA A 226 20.46 -3.88 -3.12
C ALA A 226 19.72 -3.22 -4.29
N ALA A 227 19.70 -3.86 -5.46
CA ALA A 227 18.95 -3.41 -6.63
C ALA A 227 17.43 -3.40 -6.36
N GLN A 228 16.92 -4.42 -5.69
CA GLN A 228 15.52 -4.51 -5.29
C GLN A 228 15.16 -3.41 -4.27
N ALA A 229 16.01 -3.19 -3.26
CA ALA A 229 15.81 -2.14 -2.28
C ALA A 229 15.80 -0.74 -2.92
N ALA A 230 16.73 -0.46 -3.85
CA ALA A 230 16.80 0.80 -4.59
C ALA A 230 15.57 1.01 -5.48
N ALA A 231 15.10 -0.04 -6.17
CA ALA A 231 13.89 0.01 -6.99
C ALA A 231 12.65 0.31 -6.16
N ILE A 232 12.47 -0.42 -5.06
CA ILE A 232 11.35 -0.22 -4.12
C ILE A 232 11.41 1.19 -3.52
N GLN A 233 12.59 1.68 -3.12
CA GLN A 233 12.74 3.03 -2.59
C GLN A 233 12.38 4.10 -3.62
N THR A 234 12.76 3.91 -4.88
CA THR A 234 12.49 4.84 -5.98
C THR A 234 10.99 4.90 -6.29
N VAL A 235 10.34 3.74 -6.41
CA VAL A 235 8.88 3.65 -6.61
C VAL A 235 8.16 4.32 -5.44
N ASN A 236 8.56 4.02 -4.20
CA ASN A 236 7.94 4.58 -3.00
C ASN A 236 8.12 6.09 -2.88
N ALA A 237 9.29 6.62 -3.25
CA ALA A 237 9.53 8.07 -3.24
C ALA A 237 8.58 8.79 -4.22
N MET A 238 8.35 8.20 -5.39
CA MET A 238 7.43 8.74 -6.39
C MET A 238 5.96 8.63 -5.97
N LEU A 239 5.55 7.50 -5.40
CA LEU A 239 4.19 7.32 -4.87
C LEU A 239 3.91 8.19 -3.64
N GLY A 240 4.95 8.62 -2.91
CA GLY A 240 4.81 9.55 -1.78
C GLY A 240 4.39 10.96 -2.17
N VAL A 241 4.54 11.34 -3.44
CA VAL A 241 4.22 12.69 -3.95
C VAL A 241 3.11 12.70 -5.01
N ALA A 242 2.69 11.53 -5.49
CA ALA A 242 1.71 11.38 -6.57
C ALA A 242 0.39 10.76 -6.10
N VAL A 243 -0.72 11.16 -6.74
CA VAL A 243 -2.04 10.56 -6.55
C VAL A 243 -2.28 9.58 -7.69
N VAL A 244 -2.29 8.28 -7.40
CA VAL A 244 -2.53 7.21 -8.38
C VAL A 244 -3.58 6.23 -7.87
N PRO A 245 -4.38 5.61 -8.76
CA PRO A 245 -5.33 4.57 -8.37
C PRO A 245 -4.64 3.37 -7.68
N PRO A 246 -5.27 2.72 -6.68
CA PRO A 246 -4.66 1.60 -5.96
C PRO A 246 -4.16 0.45 -6.84
N PRO A 247 -4.88 0.02 -7.90
CA PRO A 247 -4.38 -1.02 -8.79
C PRO A 247 -3.09 -0.62 -9.54
N VAL A 248 -2.95 0.67 -9.86
CA VAL A 248 -1.75 1.22 -10.51
C VAL A 248 -0.59 1.31 -9.53
N ALA A 249 -0.85 1.72 -8.28
CA ALA A 249 0.16 1.72 -7.23
C ALA A 249 0.71 0.31 -6.98
N MET A 250 -0.18 -0.69 -6.88
CA MET A 250 0.16 -2.09 -6.68
C MET A 250 1.02 -2.62 -7.83
N PHE A 251 0.62 -2.35 -9.07
CA PHE A 251 1.43 -2.67 -10.25
C PHE A 251 2.84 -2.06 -10.18
N LEU A 252 2.95 -0.78 -9.79
CA LEU A 252 4.24 -0.10 -9.67
C LEU A 252 5.11 -0.71 -8.57
N THR A 253 4.55 -1.03 -7.41
CA THR A 253 5.29 -1.58 -6.26
C THR A 253 5.70 -3.05 -6.43
N GLU A 254 4.93 -3.83 -7.19
CA GLU A 254 5.14 -5.29 -7.30
C GLU A 254 5.79 -5.69 -8.61
N THR A 255 5.32 -5.14 -9.73
CA THR A 255 5.78 -5.54 -11.06
C THR A 255 6.80 -4.56 -11.59
N TRP A 256 6.52 -3.25 -11.57
CA TRP A 256 7.45 -2.26 -12.10
C TRP A 256 8.72 -2.12 -11.25
N ALA A 257 8.63 -2.32 -9.94
CA ALA A 257 9.81 -2.42 -9.07
C ALA A 257 10.76 -3.56 -9.49
N ARG A 258 10.23 -4.69 -9.98
CA ARG A 258 11.06 -5.78 -10.52
C ARG A 258 11.74 -5.38 -11.83
N VAL A 259 11.05 -4.62 -12.69
CA VAL A 259 11.62 -4.08 -13.94
C VAL A 259 12.80 -3.16 -13.62
N LEU A 260 12.59 -2.20 -12.70
CA LEU A 260 13.64 -1.30 -12.21
C LEU A 260 14.82 -2.06 -11.61
N ALA A 261 14.55 -3.05 -10.76
CA ALA A 261 15.60 -3.86 -10.13
C ALA A 261 16.46 -4.60 -11.18
N ARG A 262 15.88 -5.07 -12.28
CA ARG A 262 16.63 -5.69 -13.38
C ARG A 262 17.50 -4.67 -14.12
N THR A 263 17.03 -3.45 -14.33
CA THR A 263 17.81 -2.39 -14.98
C THR A 263 18.91 -1.80 -14.08
N HIS A 264 18.84 -2.04 -12.76
CA HIS A 264 19.87 -1.60 -11.80
C HIS A 264 21.22 -2.33 -11.95
N ALA A 265 21.30 -3.45 -12.68
CA ALA A 265 22.55 -4.20 -12.86
C ALA A 265 23.68 -3.33 -13.45
N SER A 266 23.34 -2.26 -14.19
CA SER A 266 24.26 -1.28 -14.76
C SER A 266 24.41 0.01 -13.93
N GLY A 267 23.81 0.07 -12.74
CA GLY A 267 23.77 1.24 -11.83
C GLY A 267 22.58 2.16 -12.06
N THR A 268 22.26 2.99 -11.05
CA THR A 268 21.13 3.95 -11.07
C THR A 268 21.33 5.14 -12.03
N SER A 269 22.55 5.31 -12.55
CA SER A 269 22.87 6.30 -13.58
C SER A 269 22.82 5.73 -15.01
N SER A 270 22.40 4.47 -15.18
CA SER A 270 22.32 3.82 -16.48
C SER A 270 21.10 4.30 -17.27
N GLU A 271 21.23 4.36 -18.60
CA GLU A 271 20.15 4.72 -19.52
C GLU A 271 18.92 3.80 -19.35
N PRO A 272 19.05 2.46 -19.24
CA PRO A 272 17.89 1.58 -19.02
C PRO A 272 17.15 1.83 -17.71
N TRP A 273 17.87 2.22 -16.64
CA TRP A 273 17.24 2.57 -15.37
C TRP A 273 16.46 3.88 -15.48
N ARG A 274 17.04 4.90 -16.13
CA ARG A 274 16.35 6.18 -16.35
C ARG A 274 15.11 6.00 -17.21
N ASP A 275 15.20 5.23 -18.30
CA ASP A 275 14.06 4.94 -19.17
C ASP A 275 12.91 4.25 -18.39
N ALA A 276 13.24 3.29 -17.52
CA ALA A 276 12.25 2.61 -16.69
C ALA A 276 11.61 3.55 -15.65
N VAL A 277 12.36 4.51 -15.10
CA VAL A 277 11.82 5.56 -14.23
C VAL A 277 10.94 6.53 -15.01
N ASP A 278 11.33 6.91 -16.24
CA ASP A 278 10.55 7.81 -17.08
C ASP A 278 9.22 7.19 -17.51
N VAL A 279 9.21 5.90 -17.85
CA VAL A 279 7.95 5.16 -18.11
C VAL A 279 7.03 5.15 -16.89
N MET A 280 7.57 4.99 -15.68
CA MET A 280 6.79 5.11 -14.45
C MET A 280 6.23 6.52 -14.28
N ASN A 281 7.02 7.56 -14.55
CA ASN A 281 6.57 8.95 -14.48
C ASN A 281 5.46 9.26 -15.49
N GLU A 282 5.60 8.79 -16.73
CA GLU A 282 4.58 8.88 -17.77
C GLU A 282 3.29 8.17 -17.34
N LEU A 283 3.39 6.98 -16.74
CA LEU A 283 2.24 6.25 -16.21
C LEU A 283 1.55 7.01 -15.07
N ILE A 284 2.31 7.52 -14.10
CA ILE A 284 1.76 8.31 -12.99
C ILE A 284 1.05 9.56 -13.51
N ALA A 285 1.64 10.26 -14.49
CA ALA A 285 1.03 11.42 -15.12
C ALA A 285 -0.27 11.07 -15.88
N SER A 286 -0.31 9.89 -16.52
CA SER A 286 -1.45 9.45 -17.34
C SER A 286 -2.72 9.12 -16.56
N VAL A 287 -2.58 8.76 -15.28
CA VAL A 287 -3.70 8.38 -14.41
C VAL A 287 -4.18 9.51 -13.49
N LYS A 288 -3.72 10.74 -13.73
CA LYS A 288 -4.09 11.89 -12.92
C LYS A 288 -5.56 12.30 -13.16
N PRO A 289 -6.39 12.45 -12.11
CA PRO A 289 -7.76 12.90 -12.26
C PRO A 289 -7.83 14.39 -12.63
N GLY A 290 -8.90 14.78 -13.34
CA GLY A 290 -9.23 16.19 -13.57
C GLY A 290 -8.35 16.92 -14.60
N ILE A 291 -7.78 16.21 -15.59
CA ILE A 291 -7.00 16.83 -16.66
C ILE A 291 -7.89 17.63 -17.63
N ASP A 292 -7.36 18.76 -18.10
CA ASP A 292 -8.05 19.64 -19.05
C ASP A 292 -8.17 19.02 -20.45
N PRO A 293 -8.97 19.61 -21.36
CA PRO A 293 -9.15 19.05 -22.71
C PRO A 293 -7.88 18.97 -23.56
N ALA A 294 -6.91 19.88 -23.39
CA ALA A 294 -5.66 19.89 -24.14
C ALA A 294 -4.72 18.79 -23.62
N GLU A 295 -4.62 18.64 -22.31
CA GLU A 295 -3.87 17.57 -21.64
C GLU A 295 -4.47 16.20 -21.95
N ARG A 296 -5.81 16.11 -22.06
CA ARG A 296 -6.49 14.89 -22.51
C ARG A 296 -6.18 14.53 -23.97
N ALA A 297 -6.10 15.51 -24.87
CA ALA A 297 -5.71 15.27 -26.26
C ALA A 297 -4.25 14.80 -26.36
N ARG A 298 -3.36 15.39 -25.55
CA ARG A 298 -1.97 14.97 -25.41
C ARG A 298 -1.85 13.55 -24.82
N LEU A 299 -2.66 13.22 -23.82
CA LEU A 299 -2.68 11.89 -23.24
C LEU A 299 -3.05 10.82 -24.28
N LYS A 300 -4.03 11.09 -25.15
CA LYS A 300 -4.42 10.17 -26.24
C LYS A 300 -3.28 9.87 -27.21
N SER A 301 -2.39 10.84 -27.48
CA SER A 301 -1.26 10.63 -28.40
C SER A 301 -0.08 9.92 -27.73
N VAL A 302 0.11 10.08 -26.42
CA VAL A 302 1.20 9.46 -25.65
C VAL A 302 0.88 8.02 -25.23
N LEU A 303 -0.40 7.70 -25.00
CA LEU A 303 -0.84 6.41 -24.46
C LEU A 303 -0.34 5.18 -25.24
N PRO A 304 -0.39 5.14 -26.59
CA PRO A 304 0.05 3.95 -27.34
C PRO A 304 1.55 3.66 -27.15
N GLY A 305 2.37 4.72 -27.07
CA GLY A 305 3.80 4.61 -26.82
C GLY A 305 4.10 4.11 -25.41
N LEU A 306 3.41 4.68 -24.42
CA LEU A 306 3.50 4.26 -23.02
C LEU A 306 3.11 2.78 -22.84
N LEU A 307 1.98 2.35 -23.41
CA LEU A 307 1.54 0.95 -23.32
C LEU A 307 2.56 -0.01 -23.93
N LYS A 308 3.19 0.36 -25.05
CA LYS A 308 4.24 -0.45 -25.68
C LYS A 308 5.47 -0.59 -24.76
N LYS A 309 5.91 0.50 -24.13
CA LYS A 309 7.03 0.49 -23.18
C LYS A 309 6.70 -0.33 -21.92
N LEU A 310 5.48 -0.20 -21.40
CA LEU A 310 5.01 -1.00 -20.26
C LEU A 310 4.97 -2.50 -20.58
N GLN A 311 4.48 -2.87 -21.77
CA GLN A 311 4.50 -4.26 -22.24
C GLN A 311 5.93 -4.81 -22.33
N ALA A 312 6.86 -4.06 -22.90
CA ALA A 312 8.26 -4.45 -22.96
C ALA A 312 8.89 -4.64 -21.57
N GLY A 313 8.54 -3.79 -20.59
CA GLY A 313 8.95 -3.95 -19.19
C GLY A 313 8.38 -5.21 -18.55
N MET A 314 7.09 -5.49 -18.76
CA MET A 314 6.44 -6.72 -18.27
C MET A 314 7.04 -7.99 -18.90
N ASP A 315 7.35 -7.95 -20.19
CA ASP A 315 8.10 -9.02 -20.88
C ASP A 315 9.47 -9.25 -20.24
N ALA A 316 10.18 -8.16 -19.93
CA ALA A 316 11.49 -8.23 -19.29
C ALA A 316 11.46 -8.85 -17.89
N VAL A 317 10.32 -8.93 -17.21
CA VAL A 317 10.19 -9.64 -15.91
C VAL A 317 9.46 -10.98 -16.03
N ALA A 318 9.26 -11.47 -17.24
CA ALA A 318 8.58 -12.73 -17.55
C ALA A 318 7.17 -12.81 -16.93
N LEU A 319 6.42 -11.70 -16.97
CA LEU A 319 5.03 -11.69 -16.54
C LEU A 319 4.19 -12.54 -17.49
N ASP A 320 3.37 -13.44 -16.93
CA ASP A 320 2.55 -14.34 -17.74
C ASP A 320 1.47 -13.59 -18.54
N ALA A 321 0.94 -14.25 -19.57
CA ALA A 321 -0.01 -13.63 -20.49
C ALA A 321 -1.33 -13.21 -19.81
N ALA A 322 -1.77 -13.94 -18.78
CA ALA A 322 -3.02 -13.65 -18.07
C ALA A 322 -2.84 -12.44 -17.13
N GLN A 323 -1.75 -12.39 -16.36
CA GLN A 323 -1.35 -11.28 -15.52
C GLN A 323 -1.16 -10.00 -16.34
N ARG A 324 -0.47 -10.12 -17.48
CA ARG A 324 -0.27 -8.99 -18.40
C ARG A 324 -1.59 -8.44 -18.93
N LYS A 325 -2.51 -9.33 -19.34
CA LYS A 325 -3.84 -8.93 -19.80
C LYS A 325 -4.59 -8.20 -18.68
N ALA A 326 -4.56 -8.72 -17.45
CA ALA A 326 -5.21 -8.09 -16.30
C ALA A 326 -4.67 -6.68 -16.02
N VAL A 327 -3.35 -6.48 -16.09
CA VAL A 327 -2.74 -5.15 -15.94
C VAL A 327 -3.21 -4.19 -17.03
N LEU A 328 -3.22 -4.64 -18.28
CA LEU A 328 -3.64 -3.79 -19.41
C LEU A 328 -5.14 -3.46 -19.34
N ASP A 329 -6.00 -4.41 -18.99
CA ASP A 329 -7.43 -4.19 -18.83
C ASP A 329 -7.71 -3.19 -17.70
N MET A 330 -7.03 -3.34 -16.56
CA MET A 330 -7.11 -2.40 -15.44
C MET A 330 -6.70 -0.98 -15.86
N LEU A 331 -5.60 -0.83 -16.60
CA LEU A 331 -5.17 0.46 -17.11
C LEU A 331 -6.20 1.04 -18.09
N MET A 332 -6.81 0.22 -18.96
CA MET A 332 -7.84 0.70 -19.88
C MET A 332 -9.07 1.24 -19.16
N VAL A 333 -9.50 0.61 -18.06
CA VAL A 333 -10.64 1.10 -17.25
C VAL A 333 -10.36 2.50 -16.71
N HIS A 334 -9.22 2.70 -16.03
CA HIS A 334 -8.87 4.00 -15.46
C HIS A 334 -8.64 5.08 -16.52
N HIS A 335 -7.96 4.75 -17.63
CA HIS A 335 -7.77 5.70 -18.72
C HIS A 335 -9.09 6.05 -19.41
N ARG A 336 -10.04 5.11 -19.53
CA ARG A 336 -11.35 5.40 -20.12
C ARG A 336 -12.09 6.47 -19.32
N GLU A 337 -12.09 6.40 -18.00
CA GLU A 337 -12.72 7.41 -17.14
C GLU A 337 -12.10 8.80 -17.34
N ILE A 338 -10.77 8.87 -17.40
CA ILE A 338 -10.01 10.11 -17.59
C ILE A 338 -10.23 10.68 -19.01
N LEU A 339 -10.28 9.82 -20.03
CA LEU A 339 -10.46 10.20 -21.43
C LEU A 339 -11.90 10.57 -21.78
N LEU A 340 -12.89 10.10 -21.03
CA LEU A 340 -14.29 10.52 -21.19
C LEU A 340 -14.52 11.88 -20.52
N GLY A 341 -13.85 12.16 -19.40
CA GLY A 341 -14.01 13.40 -18.63
C GLY A 341 -15.36 13.51 -17.92
N PRO A 342 -15.57 14.55 -17.09
CA PRO A 342 -16.85 14.75 -16.42
C PRO A 342 -17.95 14.95 -17.46
N ALA A 343 -19.09 14.27 -17.27
CA ALA A 343 -20.27 14.47 -18.10
C ALA A 343 -20.61 15.97 -18.14
N ARG A 344 -20.77 16.53 -19.36
CA ARG A 344 -21.22 17.92 -19.54
C ARG A 344 -22.49 18.11 -18.69
N PRO A 345 -22.55 19.12 -17.80
CA PRO A 345 -23.82 19.43 -17.15
C PRO A 345 -24.82 19.77 -18.25
N ILE A 346 -25.95 19.07 -18.25
CA ILE A 346 -27.07 19.37 -19.13
C ILE A 346 -27.51 20.78 -18.73
N ALA A 347 -27.25 21.76 -19.60
CA ALA A 347 -27.74 23.11 -19.42
C ALA A 347 -29.27 23.06 -19.35
N ALA A 348 -29.82 23.67 -18.30
CA ALA A 348 -31.23 23.69 -17.94
C ALA A 348 -32.14 24.23 -19.06
#